data_AF-A0A840J2V0-F1
#
_entry.id   AF-A0A840J2V0-F1
#
_cell.length_a   1.000
_cell.length_b   1.000
_cell.length_c   1.000
_cell.angle_alpha   90.00
_cell.angle_beta   90.00
_cell.angle_gamma   90.00
#
_symmetry.space_group_name_H-M   'P 1'
#
loop_
_entity.id
_entity.type
_entity.pdbx_description
1 polymer ?
#
loop_
_entity_poly.entity_id
_entity_poly.type
_entity_poly.pdbx_seq_one_letter_code
_entity_poly.pdbx_strand_id
1 'polypeptide(L)'
;MPRELAEELEGEHDEGMSAAMLALYRSAVPNLHADWGTQLPARMPAPGLVLSPNGHPFNEAEQTEEMAAKVGAQLAVLEGLGHSWMVTHPATVAPILTTFWNAQAEQQAEHHERSAVPSMEQ
;
A
#
# COMPACT_ATOMS: atom_id res chain seq x y z
N MET A 1 -8.99 -8.61 12.97
CA MET A 1 -9.40 -9.84 12.27
C MET A 1 -10.68 -10.35 12.94
N PRO A 2 -11.75 -10.66 12.18
CA PRO A 2 -12.93 -11.36 12.71
C PRO A 2 -12.56 -12.70 13.32
N ARG A 3 -13.32 -13.18 14.31
CA ARG A 3 -13.03 -14.43 15.01
C ARG A 3 -13.15 -15.63 14.08
N GLU A 4 -14.22 -15.65 13.29
CA GLU A 4 -14.56 -16.75 12.39
C GLU A 4 -13.44 -16.96 11.35
N LEU A 5 -12.88 -15.85 10.84
CA LEU A 5 -11.73 -15.90 9.93
C LEU A 5 -10.46 -16.38 10.65
N ALA A 6 -10.27 -16.01 11.92
CA ALA A 6 -9.13 -16.49 12.70
C ALA A 6 -9.23 -18.00 12.96
N GLU A 7 -10.43 -18.51 13.23
CA GLU A 7 -10.71 -19.94 13.41
C GLU A 7 -10.50 -20.73 12.11
N GLU A 8 -10.94 -20.19 10.97
CA GLU A 8 -10.68 -20.78 9.65
C GLU A 8 -9.17 -20.85 9.37
N LEU A 9 -8.45 -19.75 9.59
CA LEU A 9 -6.98 -19.70 9.41
C LEU A 9 -6.26 -20.67 10.35
N GLU A 10 -6.74 -20.83 11.59
CA GLU A 10 -6.17 -21.78 12.55
C GLU A 10 -6.36 -23.23 12.09
N GLY A 11 -7.51 -23.55 11.46
CA GLY A 11 -7.77 -24.88 10.90
C GLY A 11 -6.82 -25.27 9.75
N GLU A 12 -6.33 -24.30 8.99
CA GLU A 12 -5.39 -24.49 7.87
C GLU A 12 -3.92 -24.28 8.27
N HIS A 13 -3.66 -23.83 9.50
CA HIS A 13 -2.32 -23.50 9.97
C HIS A 13 -1.50 -24.75 10.26
N ASP A 14 -0.35 -24.88 9.59
CA ASP A 14 0.56 -26.02 9.75
C ASP A 14 1.98 -25.60 10.20
N GLU A 15 2.84 -26.60 10.43
CA GLU A 15 4.23 -26.40 10.84
C GLU A 15 5.03 -25.62 9.78
N GLY A 16 4.71 -25.79 8.50
CA GLY A 16 5.39 -25.11 7.39
C GLY A 16 5.09 -23.61 7.38
N MET A 17 3.82 -23.24 7.54
CA MET A 17 3.36 -21.86 7.68
C MET A 17 4.00 -21.20 8.91
N SER A 18 3.97 -21.88 10.06
CA SER A 18 4.65 -21.43 11.28
C SER A 18 6.15 -21.18 11.06
N ALA A 19 6.85 -22.12 10.42
CA ALA A 19 8.28 -22.00 10.14
C ALA A 19 8.57 -20.81 9.21
N ALA A 20 7.78 -20.62 8.16
CA ALA A 20 7.93 -19.51 7.22
C ALA A 20 7.68 -18.14 7.90
N MET A 21 6.60 -18.02 8.67
CA MET A 21 6.28 -16.80 9.43
C MET A 21 7.40 -16.44 10.41
N LEU A 22 7.86 -17.41 11.20
CA LEU A 22 8.92 -17.18 12.18
C LEU A 22 10.27 -16.89 11.53
N ALA A 23 10.58 -17.52 10.39
CA ALA A 23 11.78 -17.21 9.61
C ALA A 23 11.78 -15.75 9.14
N LEU A 24 10.66 -15.27 8.61
CA LEU A 24 10.49 -13.88 8.20
C LEU A 24 10.68 -12.92 9.39
N TYR A 25 9.98 -13.13 10.51
CA TYR A 25 10.13 -12.26 11.69
C TYR A 25 11.55 -12.26 12.26
N ARG A 26 12.21 -13.42 12.31
CA ARG A 26 13.58 -13.52 12.83
C ARG A 26 14.61 -12.90 11.89
N SER A 27 14.33 -12.81 10.59
CA SER A 27 15.22 -12.12 9.63
C SER A 27 15.28 -10.61 9.84
N ALA A 28 14.39 -10.03 10.65
CA ALA A 28 14.37 -8.60 10.91
C ALA A 28 15.50 -8.12 11.84
N VAL A 29 16.32 -9.01 12.41
CA VAL A 29 17.40 -8.67 13.38
C VAL A 29 18.72 -8.30 12.68
N PRO A 30 19.47 -7.26 13.13
CA PRO A 30 19.13 -6.36 14.23
C PRO A 30 18.08 -5.32 13.86
N ASN A 31 18.01 -4.92 12.58
CA ASN A 31 16.96 -4.09 11.96
C ASN A 31 17.21 -4.08 10.43
N LEU A 32 16.86 -5.16 9.71
CA LEU A 32 17.16 -5.30 8.26
C LEU A 32 16.66 -4.11 7.42
N HIS A 33 15.60 -3.45 7.87
CA HIS A 33 14.93 -2.34 7.20
C HIS A 33 15.53 -0.96 7.51
N ALA A 34 16.47 -0.85 8.46
CA ALA A 34 16.97 0.45 8.97
C ALA A 34 17.48 1.37 7.84
N ASP A 35 18.14 0.79 6.84
CA ASP A 35 18.76 1.56 5.76
C ASP A 35 17.85 1.71 4.54
N TRP A 36 16.75 0.96 4.44
CA TRP A 36 15.86 1.00 3.27
C TRP A 36 15.28 2.40 3.04
N GLY A 37 14.91 3.10 4.13
CA GLY A 37 14.39 4.46 4.05
C GLY A 37 15.39 5.49 3.52
N THR A 38 16.70 5.22 3.61
CA THR A 38 17.78 6.09 3.09
C THR A 38 18.01 5.90 1.60
N GLN A 39 17.67 4.72 1.07
CA GLN A 39 17.80 4.38 -0.34
C GLN A 39 16.57 4.80 -1.16
N LEU A 40 15.45 5.10 -0.50
CA LEU A 40 14.25 5.60 -1.18
C LEU A 40 14.51 6.99 -1.77
N PRO A 41 14.15 7.21 -3.04
CA PRO A 41 14.22 8.55 -3.61
C PRO A 41 13.24 9.48 -2.88
N ALA A 42 13.55 10.77 -2.90
CA ALA A 42 12.69 11.81 -2.30
C ALA A 42 11.32 11.98 -2.99
N ARG A 43 11.09 11.26 -4.10
CA ARG A 43 9.80 11.10 -4.76
C ARG A 43 9.87 9.87 -5.65
N MET A 44 8.82 9.05 -5.64
CA MET A 44 8.76 7.91 -6.54
C MET A 44 8.47 8.37 -7.98
N PRO A 45 9.12 7.78 -8.99
CA PRO A 45 8.90 8.16 -10.39
C PRO A 45 7.51 7.75 -10.88
N ALA A 46 6.94 6.68 -10.30
CA ALA A 46 5.59 6.22 -10.57
C ALA A 46 4.58 6.85 -9.59
N PRO A 47 3.34 7.11 -10.03
CA PRO A 47 2.26 7.48 -9.12
C PRO A 47 2.02 6.39 -8.07
N GLY A 48 1.79 6.80 -6.82
CA GLY A 48 1.53 5.90 -5.70
C GLY A 48 0.26 6.24 -4.95
N LEU A 49 -0.29 5.23 -4.27
CA LEU A 49 -1.39 5.36 -3.31
C LEU A 49 -1.03 4.61 -2.03
N VAL A 50 -1.16 5.29 -0.90
CA VAL A 50 -1.03 4.73 0.44
C VAL A 50 -2.42 4.62 1.05
N LEU A 51 -2.78 3.42 1.51
CA LEU A 51 -4.02 3.17 2.24
C LEU A 51 -3.72 3.12 3.74
N SER A 52 -4.38 3.97 4.52
CA SER A 52 -4.13 4.12 5.97
C SER A 52 -5.38 3.76 6.79
N PRO A 53 -5.57 2.49 7.18
CA PRO A 53 -6.64 2.08 8.10
C PRO A 53 -6.39 2.61 9.51
N ASN A 54 -7.32 3.40 10.07
CA ASN A 54 -7.16 4.02 11.39
C ASN A 54 -8.02 3.38 12.50
N GLY A 55 -8.77 2.32 12.19
CA GLY A 55 -9.61 1.59 13.15
C GLY A 55 -8.86 0.54 13.98
N HIS A 56 -7.52 0.57 14.03
CA HIS A 56 -6.73 -0.40 14.79
C HIS A 56 -5.47 0.23 15.41
N PRO A 57 -4.98 -0.29 16.55
CA PRO A 57 -3.88 0.32 17.30
C PRO A 57 -2.48 0.08 16.71
N PHE A 58 -2.40 -0.58 15.55
CA PHE A 58 -1.13 -0.93 14.90
C PHE A 58 -0.78 0.01 13.74
N ASN A 59 -1.60 1.02 13.49
CA ASN A 59 -1.32 2.02 12.47
C ASN A 59 -0.76 3.28 13.14
N GLU A 60 0.42 3.71 12.68
CA GLU A 60 1.03 4.98 13.07
C GLU A 60 0.68 6.00 11.98
N ALA A 61 -0.43 6.73 12.20
CA ALA A 61 -1.00 7.62 11.17
C ALA A 61 0.00 8.69 10.72
N GLU A 62 0.72 9.30 11.65
CA GLU A 62 1.74 10.32 11.38
C GLU A 62 2.87 9.77 10.49
N GLN A 63 3.44 8.61 10.83
CA GLN A 63 4.49 7.98 10.02
C GLN A 63 3.99 7.61 8.62
N THR A 64 2.71 7.23 8.50
CA THR A 64 2.08 6.89 7.23
C THR A 64 1.88 8.13 6.35
N GLU A 65 1.43 9.24 6.94
CA GLU A 65 1.30 10.54 6.29
C GLU A 65 2.65 11.08 5.82
N GLU A 66 3.65 11.04 6.70
CA GLU A 66 5.03 11.45 6.38
C GLU A 66 5.60 10.63 5.23
N MET A 67 5.41 9.31 5.24
CA MET A 67 5.89 8.45 4.17
C MET A 67 5.17 8.74 2.85
N ALA A 68 3.83 8.88 2.86
CA ALA A 68 3.05 9.21 1.67
C ALA A 68 3.52 10.54 1.05
N ALA A 69 3.74 11.56 1.87
CA ALA A 69 4.27 12.85 1.44
C ALA A 69 5.71 12.71 0.89
N LYS A 70 6.58 11.98 1.59
CA LYS A 70 7.97 11.73 1.18
C LYS A 70 8.07 11.03 -0.16
N VAL A 71 7.18 10.09 -0.47
CA VAL A 71 7.23 9.37 -1.76
C VAL A 71 6.39 10.05 -2.84
N GLY A 72 5.64 11.10 -2.50
CA GLY A 72 4.71 11.80 -3.40
C GLY A 72 3.49 10.96 -3.78
N ALA A 73 3.06 10.05 -2.90
CA ALA A 73 1.87 9.23 -3.08
C ALA A 73 0.61 9.95 -2.59
N GLN A 74 -0.51 9.62 -3.22
CA GLN A 74 -1.83 9.95 -2.67
C GLN A 74 -2.04 9.17 -1.37
N LEU A 75 -2.72 9.77 -0.40
CA LEU A 75 -3.08 9.10 0.85
C LEU A 75 -4.61 8.95 0.90
N ALA A 76 -5.08 7.74 1.17
CA ALA A 76 -6.48 7.46 1.48
C ALA A 76 -6.59 6.86 2.88
N VAL A 77 -7.19 7.62 3.80
CA VAL A 77 -7.52 7.14 5.14
C VAL A 77 -8.75 6.24 5.05
N LEU A 78 -8.65 5.03 5.58
CA LEU A 78 -9.75 4.08 5.65
C LEU A 78 -10.41 4.19 7.02
N GLU A 79 -11.34 5.15 7.14
CA GLU A 79 -11.94 5.54 8.41
C GLU A 79 -12.62 4.37 9.12
N GLY A 80 -12.23 4.12 10.38
CA GLY A 80 -12.77 3.07 11.23
C GLY A 80 -12.40 1.65 10.79
N LEU A 81 -11.64 1.47 9.71
CA LEU A 81 -11.27 0.14 9.22
C LEU A 81 -10.02 -0.39 9.93
N GLY A 82 -10.05 -1.67 10.27
CA GLY A 82 -8.90 -2.37 10.83
C GLY A 82 -7.91 -2.86 9.77
N HIS A 83 -6.80 -3.46 10.23
CA HIS A 83 -5.75 -4.02 9.37
C HIS A 83 -6.28 -5.07 8.36
N SER A 84 -7.35 -5.77 8.75
CA SER A 84 -8.03 -6.82 7.99
C SER A 84 -9.02 -6.30 6.95
N TRP A 85 -8.96 -5.03 6.56
CA TRP A 85 -9.96 -4.40 5.66
C TRP A 85 -10.10 -5.16 4.34
N MET A 86 -9.04 -5.81 3.84
CA MET A 86 -9.04 -6.57 2.58
C MET A 86 -10.07 -7.69 2.58
N VAL A 87 -10.27 -8.34 3.73
CA VAL A 87 -11.23 -9.44 3.88
C VAL A 87 -12.57 -8.93 4.41
N THR A 88 -12.54 -7.92 5.29
CA THR A 88 -13.74 -7.45 6.00
C THR A 88 -14.55 -6.41 5.24
N HIS A 89 -13.89 -5.54 4.46
CA HIS A 89 -14.51 -4.42 3.77
C HIS A 89 -13.97 -4.24 2.32
N PRO A 90 -13.82 -5.32 1.52
CA PRO A 90 -13.27 -5.20 0.16
C PRO A 90 -14.12 -4.29 -0.73
N ALA A 91 -15.46 -4.37 -0.63
CA ALA A 91 -16.36 -3.54 -1.41
C ALA A 91 -16.26 -2.05 -1.07
N THR A 92 -15.83 -1.71 0.15
CA THR A 92 -15.62 -0.31 0.57
C THR A 92 -14.33 0.26 0.00
N VAL A 93 -13.25 -0.54 -0.05
CA VAL A 93 -11.91 -0.06 -0.42
C VAL A 93 -11.61 -0.24 -1.92
N ALA A 94 -12.18 -1.25 -2.57
CA ALA A 94 -11.97 -1.50 -4.00
C ALA A 94 -12.29 -0.29 -4.91
N PRO A 95 -13.36 0.50 -4.69
CA PRO A 95 -13.61 1.70 -5.47
C PRO A 95 -12.49 2.75 -5.38
N ILE A 96 -11.81 2.85 -4.23
CA ILE A 96 -10.68 3.77 -4.02
C ILE A 96 -9.52 3.36 -4.92
N LEU A 97 -9.19 2.06 -4.94
CA LEU A 97 -8.15 1.49 -5.80
C LEU A 97 -8.48 1.69 -7.29
N THR A 98 -9.70 1.37 -7.70
CA THR A 98 -10.15 1.52 -9.09
C THR A 98 -10.12 2.98 -9.55
N THR A 99 -10.56 3.91 -8.69
CA THR A 99 -10.50 5.35 -8.99
C THR A 99 -9.06 5.80 -9.20
N PHE A 100 -8.15 5.38 -8.32
CA PHE A 100 -6.73 5.71 -8.46
C PHE A 100 -6.15 5.18 -9.78
N TRP A 101 -6.41 3.92 -10.15
CA TRP A 101 -5.90 3.32 -11.38
C TRP A 101 -6.48 3.96 -12.64
N ASN A 102 -7.78 4.26 -12.66
CA ASN A 102 -8.41 4.94 -13.80
C ASN A 102 -7.80 6.33 -14.03
N ALA A 103 -7.61 7.10 -12.96
CA ALA A 103 -6.94 8.40 -13.05
C ALA A 103 -5.50 8.29 -13.58
N GLN A 104 -4.77 7.22 -13.25
CA GLN A 104 -3.42 7.01 -13.80
C GLN A 104 -3.46 6.64 -15.28
N ALA A 105 -4.43 5.84 -15.71
CA ALA A 105 -4.59 5.46 -17.12
C ALA A 105 -4.91 6.68 -18.00
N GLU A 106 -5.79 7.56 -17.53
CA GLU A 106 -6.13 8.82 -18.20
C GLU A 106 -4.90 9.74 -18.33
N GLN A 107 -4.16 9.95 -17.24
CA GLN A 107 -2.94 10.78 -17.26
C GLN A 107 -1.85 10.22 -18.19
N GLN A 108 -1.71 8.90 -18.26
CA GLN A 108 -0.78 8.26 -19.18
C GLN A 108 -1.19 8.44 -20.65
N ALA A 109 -2.50 8.33 -20.95
CA ALA A 109 -3.02 8.57 -22.30
C ALA A 109 -2.79 10.02 -22.75
N GLU A 110 -3.06 11.00 -21.88
CA GLU A 110 -2.82 12.42 -22.15
C GLU A 110 -1.32 12.73 -22.36
N HIS A 111 -0.44 12.12 -21.57
CA HIS A 111 1.00 12.27 -21.74
C HIS A 111 1.48 11.71 -23.08
N HIS A 112 0.96 10.54 -23.48
CA HIS A 112 1.27 9.92 -24.76
C HIS A 112 0.78 10.78 -25.94
N GLU A 113 -0.45 11.29 -25.89
CA GLU A 113 -1.02 12.16 -26.92
C GLU A 113 -0.23 13.47 -27.08
N ARG A 114 0.10 14.14 -25.96
CA ARG A 114 0.94 15.34 -25.96
C ARG A 114 2.35 15.11 -26.50
N SER A 115 2.92 13.93 -26.26
CA SER A 115 4.24 13.57 -26.78
C SER A 115 4.21 13.20 -28.27
N ALA A 116 3.04 12.89 -28.83
CA ALA A 116 2.87 12.49 -30.22
C ALA A 116 2.62 13.68 -31.19
N VAL A 117 2.31 14.87 -30.67
CA VAL A 117 2.20 16.08 -31.49
C VAL A 117 3.62 16.52 -31.91
N PRO A 118 3.97 16.50 -33.22
CA PRO A 118 5.28 16.94 -33.66
C PRO A 118 5.42 18.44 -33.36
N SER A 119 6.60 18.84 -32.89
CA SER A 119 6.99 20.25 -32.77
C SER A 119 7.04 20.86 -34.18
N MET A 120 5.89 21.30 -34.67
CA MET A 120 5.77 22.10 -35.88
C MET A 120 5.88 23.56 -35.42
N GLU A 121 6.86 24.27 -35.98
CA GLU A 121 7.35 25.61 -35.63
C GLU A 121 8.42 25.68 -34.52
N GLN A 122 9.69 25.60 -34.93
CA GLN A 122 10.66 26.70 -34.79
C GLN A 122 11.57 26.75 -36.02
#